data_AF-A0A952H235-F1
#
_entry.id   AF-A0A952H235-F1
#
_cell.length_a   1.000
_cell.length_b   1.000
_cell.length_c   1.000
_cell.angle_alpha   90.00
_cell.angle_beta   90.00
_cell.angle_gamma   90.00
#
_symmetry.space_group_name_H-M   'P 1'
#
loop_
_entity.id
_entity.type
_entity.pdbx_description
1 polymer ?
#
loop_
_entity_poly.entity_id
_entity_poly.type
_entity_poly.pdbx_seq_one_letter_code
_entity_poly.pdbx_strand_id
1 'polypeptide(L)'
;DFVVKVIDVFPTENPADPKMGGYQLAISLDIFRGRYRDSFANPSPIPAGKVQEYKFRLPAVNHVFQPGHRIMIQVQSTLFPLYDRNPQKYVPNIFYAKKSDYQKATVTIMRGGKTPSAVWLPVVPLAPPQLMR
;
A
#
# COMPACT_ATOMS: atom_id res chain seq x y z
N ASP A 1 -9.59 -0.87 6.24
CA ASP A 1 -8.23 -1.37 5.97
C ASP A 1 -7.53 -0.43 5.01
N PHE A 2 -6.20 -0.44 5.00
CA PHE A 2 -5.37 0.33 4.07
C PHE A 2 -4.43 -0.65 3.37
N VAL A 3 -4.66 -0.86 2.07
CA VAL A 3 -3.78 -1.62 1.19
C VAL A 3 -2.87 -0.62 0.51
N VAL A 4 -1.56 -0.85 0.57
CA VAL A 4 -0.56 -0.03 -0.12
C VAL A 4 0.27 -0.94 -1.01
N LYS A 5 0.45 -0.53 -2.27
CA LYS A 5 1.27 -1.22 -3.26
C LYS A 5 2.36 -0.29 -3.76
N VAL A 6 3.60 -0.78 -3.78
CA VAL A 6 4.71 -0.22 -4.55
C VAL A 6 4.79 -0.97 -5.86
N ILE A 7 4.69 -0.22 -6.96
CA ILE A 7 4.54 -0.76 -8.30
C ILE A 7 5.66 -0.22 -9.18
N ASP A 8 6.30 -1.12 -9.92
CA ASP A 8 7.13 -0.79 -11.06
C ASP A 8 6.26 -0.77 -12.32
N VAL A 9 6.10 0.42 -12.91
CA VAL A 9 5.37 0.61 -14.16
C VAL A 9 6.38 0.57 -15.30
N PHE A 10 6.23 -0.43 -16.15
CA PHE A 10 7.07 -0.63 -17.33
C PHE A 10 6.85 0.52 -18.33
N PRO A 11 7.81 0.76 -19.26
CA PRO A 11 7.64 1.75 -20.31
C PRO A 11 6.36 1.46 -21.10
N THR A 12 5.70 2.51 -21.59
CA THR A 12 4.44 2.39 -22.32
C THR A 12 4.53 1.39 -23.49
N GLU A 13 5.70 1.30 -24.12
CA GLU A 13 5.99 0.38 -25.20
C GLU A 13 7.18 -0.52 -24.83
N ASN A 14 7.07 -1.81 -25.12
CA ASN A 14 8.16 -2.77 -25.00
C ASN A 14 8.25 -3.59 -26.31
N PRO A 15 9.13 -3.24 -27.25
CA PRO A 15 9.21 -3.91 -28.56
C PRO A 15 9.57 -5.40 -28.49
N ALA A 16 10.34 -5.80 -27.48
CA ALA A 16 10.73 -7.18 -27.28
C ALA A 16 9.59 -8.04 -26.70
N ASP A 17 8.70 -7.43 -25.92
CA ASP A 17 7.51 -8.09 -25.38
C ASP A 17 6.32 -7.11 -25.28
N PRO A 18 5.55 -6.92 -26.38
CA PRO A 18 4.53 -5.88 -26.46
C PRO A 18 3.46 -5.93 -25.37
N LYS A 19 3.15 -7.14 -24.84
CA LYS A 19 2.16 -7.31 -23.76
C LYS A 19 2.62 -6.66 -22.43
N MET A 20 3.91 -6.38 -22.30
CA MET A 20 4.51 -5.77 -21.11
C MET A 20 4.54 -4.23 -21.20
N GLY A 21 4.11 -3.64 -22.32
CA GLY A 21 3.95 -2.19 -22.44
C GLY A 21 2.98 -1.64 -21.38
N GLY A 22 3.48 -0.74 -20.53
CA GLY A 22 2.71 -0.15 -19.42
C GLY A 22 2.31 -1.12 -18.31
N TYR A 23 2.88 -2.33 -18.28
CA TYR A 23 2.59 -3.32 -17.23
C TYR A 23 2.91 -2.77 -15.84
N GLN A 24 2.01 -3.02 -14.89
CA GLN A 24 2.08 -2.51 -13.51
C GLN A 24 2.45 -3.65 -12.56
N LEU A 25 3.75 -3.94 -12.43
CA LEU A 25 4.25 -4.99 -11.55
C LEU A 25 4.25 -4.52 -10.09
N ALA A 26 3.39 -5.08 -9.25
CA ALA A 26 3.44 -4.83 -7.81
C ALA A 26 4.63 -5.57 -7.19
N ILE A 27 5.72 -4.84 -6.91
CA ILE A 27 6.96 -5.39 -6.35
C ILE A 27 6.89 -5.58 -4.82
N SER A 28 6.00 -4.84 -4.16
CA SER A 28 5.76 -4.95 -2.72
C SER A 28 4.36 -4.45 -2.40
N LEU A 29 3.58 -5.26 -1.67
CA LEU A 29 2.21 -4.91 -1.31
C LEU A 29 1.83 -5.53 0.03
N ASP A 30 1.07 -4.80 0.83
CA ASP A 30 0.48 -5.32 2.05
C ASP A 30 -0.80 -4.58 2.41
N ILE A 31 -1.53 -5.11 3.39
CA ILE A 31 -2.75 -4.55 3.96
C ILE A 31 -2.60 -4.34 5.46
N PHE A 32 -2.99 -3.15 5.93
CA PHE A 32 -3.06 -2.81 7.34
C PHE A 32 -4.50 -2.62 7.80
N ARG A 33 -4.87 -3.34 8.86
CA ARG A 33 -6.20 -3.23 9.45
C ARG A 33 -6.26 -2.10 10.48
N GLY A 34 -6.92 -1.00 10.11
CA GLY A 34 -6.80 0.28 10.80
C GLY A 34 -7.23 0.34 12.27
N ARG A 35 -8.03 -0.62 12.76
CA ARG A 35 -8.35 -0.72 14.20
C ARG A 35 -7.11 -1.00 15.08
N TYR A 36 -6.00 -1.45 14.48
CA TYR A 36 -4.75 -1.75 15.17
C TYR A 36 -3.70 -0.64 15.08
N ARG A 37 -4.06 0.56 14.62
CA ARG A 37 -3.10 1.66 14.39
C ARG A 37 -2.26 2.02 15.63
N ASP A 38 -2.84 1.92 16.81
CA ASP A 38 -2.19 2.25 18.09
C ASP A 38 -1.65 1.00 18.82
N SER A 39 -2.29 -0.16 18.62
CA SER A 39 -1.93 -1.42 19.25
C SER A 39 -2.52 -2.62 18.51
N PHE A 40 -1.69 -3.63 18.22
CA PHE A 40 -2.15 -4.92 17.70
C PHE A 40 -2.92 -5.74 18.74
N ALA A 41 -2.60 -5.58 20.03
CA ALA A 41 -3.26 -6.29 21.12
C ALA A 41 -4.61 -5.65 21.50
N ASN A 42 -4.68 -4.32 21.46
CA ASN A 42 -5.85 -3.55 21.92
C ASN A 42 -6.45 -2.73 20.77
N PRO A 43 -7.34 -3.32 19.95
CA PRO A 43 -7.96 -2.59 18.86
C PRO A 43 -8.83 -1.44 19.33
N SER A 44 -8.83 -0.33 18.59
CA SER A 44 -9.64 0.86 18.89
C SER A 44 -10.43 1.36 17.66
N PRO A 45 -11.59 2.02 17.86
CA PRO A 45 -12.29 2.69 16.77
C PRO A 45 -11.44 3.82 16.18
N ILE A 46 -11.62 4.07 14.88
CA ILE A 46 -10.96 5.18 14.17
C ILE A 46 -11.87 6.41 14.28
N PRO A 47 -11.40 7.56 14.82
CA PRO A 47 -12.21 8.77 14.90
C PRO A 47 -12.60 9.29 13.51
N ALA A 48 -13.91 9.47 13.26
CA ALA A 48 -14.40 9.99 11.99
C ALA A 48 -13.98 11.45 11.77
N GLY A 49 -13.62 11.79 10.52
CA GLY A 49 -13.25 13.17 10.13
C GLY A 49 -11.94 13.69 10.71
N LYS A 50 -11.17 12.86 11.43
CA LYS A 50 -9.86 13.23 11.98
C LYS A 50 -8.76 12.53 11.20
N VAL A 51 -7.70 13.27 10.87
CA VAL A 51 -6.48 12.69 10.30
C VAL A 51 -5.85 11.74 11.33
N GLN A 52 -5.43 10.57 10.88
CA GLN A 52 -4.76 9.55 11.70
C GLN A 52 -3.49 9.10 10.99
N GLU A 53 -2.44 8.80 11.76
CA GLU A 53 -1.21 8.21 11.24
C GLU A 53 -1.32 6.68 11.21
N TYR A 54 -0.82 6.08 10.13
CA TYR A 54 -0.69 4.63 9.99
C TYR A 54 0.74 4.32 9.58
N LYS A 55 1.44 3.52 10.39
CA LYS A 55 2.83 3.14 10.15
C LYS A 55 2.96 1.62 10.18
N PHE A 56 3.28 1.04 9.03
CA PHE A 56 3.49 -0.39 8.88
C PHE A 56 4.54 -0.66 7.80
N ARG A 57 5.19 -1.82 7.88
CA ARG A 57 6.20 -2.25 6.91
C ARG A 57 5.52 -2.93 5.73
N LEU A 58 6.11 -2.80 4.56
CA LEU A 58 5.77 -3.60 3.38
C LEU A 58 6.81 -4.72 3.22
N PRO A 59 6.52 -5.77 2.44
CA PRO A 59 7.48 -6.80 2.09
C PRO A 59 8.80 -6.22 1.56
N ALA A 60 9.91 -6.85 1.95
CA ALA A 60 11.24 -6.43 1.52
C ALA A 60 11.38 -6.50 0.00
N VAL A 61 12.18 -5.61 -0.57
CA VAL A 61 12.47 -5.54 -2.00
C VAL A 61 13.96 -5.56 -2.26
N ASN A 62 14.35 -6.21 -3.34
CA ASN A 62 15.66 -6.06 -3.97
C ASN A 62 15.40 -5.84 -5.46
N HIS A 63 15.04 -4.62 -5.83
CA HIS A 63 14.52 -4.28 -7.15
C HIS A 63 15.18 -3.02 -7.67
N VAL A 64 15.43 -2.98 -8.99
CA VAL A 64 15.93 -1.80 -9.68
C VAL A 64 14.85 -1.34 -10.66
N PHE A 65 14.35 -0.13 -10.47
CA PHE A 65 13.50 0.54 -11.45
C PHE A 65 14.39 0.98 -12.62
N GLN A 66 14.25 0.31 -13.77
CA GLN A 66 15.11 0.55 -14.93
C GLN A 66 14.80 1.91 -15.59
N PRO A 67 15.73 2.48 -16.38
CA PRO A 67 15.45 3.68 -17.16
C PRO A 67 14.15 3.55 -17.99
N GLY A 68 13.33 4.59 -17.99
CA GLY A 68 12.03 4.61 -18.68
C GLY A 68 10.86 4.04 -17.85
N HIS A 69 11.13 3.31 -16.77
CA HIS A 69 10.10 2.87 -15.83
C HIS A 69 9.64 4.01 -14.91
N ARG A 70 8.52 3.80 -14.21
CA ARG A 70 7.99 4.74 -13.21
C ARG A 70 7.68 4.03 -11.90
N ILE A 71 7.93 4.73 -10.79
CA ILE A 71 7.45 4.30 -9.47
C ILE A 71 5.99 4.72 -9.34
N MET A 72 5.10 3.76 -9.07
CA MET A 72 3.69 4.01 -8.79
C MET A 72 3.33 3.52 -7.39
N ILE A 73 2.53 4.31 -6.69
CA ILE A 73 1.92 3.92 -5.42
C ILE A 73 0.40 3.82 -5.63
N GLN A 74 -0.17 2.66 -5.33
CA GLN A 74 -1.63 2.49 -5.26
C GLN A 74 -2.06 2.35 -3.81
N VAL A 75 -3.17 3.00 -3.45
CA VAL A 75 -3.81 2.87 -2.14
C VAL A 75 -5.28 2.51 -2.33
N GLN A 76 -5.75 1.49 -1.61
CA GLN A 76 -7.16 1.05 -1.63
C GLN A 76 -7.58 0.51 -0.26
N SER A 77 -8.88 0.35 -0.01
CA SER A 77 -9.40 -0.07 1.32
C SER A 77 -9.93 -1.49 1.37
N THR A 78 -9.73 -2.28 0.32
CA THR A 78 -10.24 -3.67 0.20
C THR A 78 -9.33 -4.47 -0.74
N LEU A 79 -9.02 -5.72 -0.40
CA LEU A 79 -8.26 -6.66 -1.24
C LEU A 79 -8.98 -8.02 -1.25
N PHE A 80 -10.15 -8.04 -1.90
CA PHE A 80 -11.08 -9.17 -1.89
C PHE A 80 -10.80 -10.12 -3.07
N PRO A 81 -11.04 -11.45 -2.94
CA PRO A 81 -11.53 -12.17 -1.76
C PRO A 81 -10.43 -12.64 -0.80
N LEU A 82 -9.17 -12.31 -1.07
CA LEU A 82 -8.03 -12.77 -0.26
C LEU A 82 -8.16 -12.33 1.21
N TYR A 83 -8.57 -11.09 1.45
CA TYR A 83 -8.88 -10.57 2.79
C TYR A 83 -10.38 -10.32 2.95
N ASP A 84 -10.91 -10.62 4.14
CA ASP A 84 -12.29 -10.31 4.50
C ASP A 84 -12.54 -8.79 4.46
N ARG A 85 -13.77 -8.41 4.09
CA ARG A 85 -14.13 -6.99 3.98
C ARG A 85 -14.16 -6.37 5.38
N ASN A 86 -13.41 -5.29 5.57
CA ASN A 86 -13.60 -4.43 6.74
C ASN A 86 -14.99 -3.74 6.67
N PRO A 87 -15.83 -3.83 7.70
CA PRO A 87 -17.17 -3.22 7.68
C PRO A 87 -17.17 -1.68 7.56
N GLN A 88 -16.03 -1.04 7.81
CA GLN A 88 -15.87 0.42 7.93
C GLN A 88 -16.73 1.02 9.05
N LYS A 89 -17.14 0.18 10.00
CA LYS A 89 -17.76 0.47 11.28
C LYS A 89 -17.03 -0.35 12.33
N TYR A 90 -16.69 0.24 13.46
CA TYR A 90 -16.06 -0.54 14.53
C TYR A 90 -17.07 -1.56 15.09
N VAL A 91 -16.67 -2.82 15.07
CA VAL A 91 -17.39 -3.94 15.70
C VAL A 91 -16.42 -4.71 16.58
N PRO A 92 -16.86 -5.34 17.68
CA PRO A 92 -15.96 -6.08 18.56
C PRO A 92 -15.12 -7.12 17.82
N ASN A 93 -15.74 -7.89 16.91
CA ASN A 93 -15.07 -8.91 16.12
C ASN A 93 -15.60 -8.91 14.67
N ILE A 94 -14.71 -8.75 13.69
CA ILE A 94 -15.08 -8.64 12.26
C ILE A 94 -15.56 -9.99 11.69
N PHE A 95 -15.09 -11.12 12.21
CA PHE A 95 -15.56 -12.45 11.79
C PHE A 95 -17.07 -12.63 11.97
N TYR A 96 -17.67 -11.89 12.91
CA TYR A 96 -19.10 -11.92 13.21
C TYR A 96 -19.83 -10.65 12.77
N ALA A 97 -19.25 -9.84 11.87
CA ALA A 97 -19.88 -8.63 11.36
C ALA A 97 -21.21 -8.97 10.66
N LYS A 98 -22.27 -8.25 11.02
CA LYS A 98 -23.59 -8.43 10.41
C LYS A 98 -23.68 -7.65 9.11
N LYS A 99 -24.63 -8.00 8.24
CA LYS A 99 -24.92 -7.24 7.00
C LYS A 99 -25.11 -5.74 7.26
N SER A 100 -25.76 -5.39 8.37
CA SER A 100 -26.01 -4.00 8.80
C SER A 100 -24.78 -3.23 9.30
N ASP A 101 -23.66 -3.91 9.55
CA ASP A 101 -22.43 -3.25 10.00
C ASP A 101 -21.60 -2.72 8.84
N TYR A 102 -21.80 -3.25 7.63
CA TYR A 102 -21.10 -2.79 6.43
C TYR A 102 -21.68 -1.46 5.95
N GLN A 103 -20.84 -0.43 5.95
CA GLN A 103 -21.22 0.89 5.46
C GLN A 103 -20.18 1.44 4.47
N LYS A 104 -20.62 2.36 3.62
CA LYS A 104 -19.69 3.15 2.79
C LYS A 104 -18.91 4.11 3.69
N ALA A 105 -17.69 4.44 3.29
CA ALA A 105 -16.85 5.42 3.95
C ALA A 105 -16.07 6.19 2.90
N THR A 106 -15.89 7.49 3.13
CA THR A 106 -14.99 8.33 2.35
C THR A 106 -13.61 8.25 2.98
N VAL A 107 -12.61 7.83 2.22
CA VAL A 107 -11.22 7.75 2.66
C VAL A 107 -10.41 8.83 1.93
N THR A 108 -9.73 9.67 2.70
CA THR A 108 -8.87 10.74 2.17
C THR A 108 -7.43 10.44 2.54
N ILE A 109 -6.54 10.44 1.54
CA ILE A 109 -5.09 10.31 1.75
C ILE A 109 -4.48 11.71 1.74
N MET A 110 -3.86 12.09 2.87
CA MET A 110 -3.25 13.41 3.03
C MET A 110 -1.93 13.49 2.25
N ARG A 111 -1.67 14.61 1.57
CA ARG A 111 -0.47 14.82 0.75
C ARG A 111 0.11 16.22 0.99
N GLY A 112 1.44 16.31 1.10
CA GLY A 112 2.15 17.57 1.33
C GLY A 112 1.87 18.24 2.68
N GLY A 113 2.44 19.44 2.86
CA GLY A 113 2.23 20.26 4.05
C GLY A 113 2.68 19.60 5.35
N LYS A 114 1.89 19.78 6.42
CA LYS A 114 2.22 19.29 7.77
C LYS A 114 1.87 17.82 8.02
N THR A 115 1.12 17.17 7.12
CA THR A 115 0.68 15.76 7.27
C THR A 115 0.90 14.95 5.98
N PRO A 116 2.16 14.87 5.49
CA PRO A 116 2.44 14.18 4.23
C PRO A 116 2.36 12.65 4.39
N SER A 117 1.54 11.98 3.57
CA SER A 117 1.67 10.53 3.39
C SER A 117 2.89 10.23 2.51
N ALA A 118 3.66 9.20 2.87
CA ALA A 118 4.84 8.79 2.12
C ALA A 118 5.08 7.27 2.22
N VAL A 119 5.74 6.71 1.21
CA VAL A 119 6.36 5.39 1.29
C VAL A 119 7.87 5.60 1.42
N TRP A 120 8.46 5.07 2.49
CA TRP A 120 9.88 5.20 2.75
C TRP A 120 10.64 4.08 2.03
N LEU A 121 11.24 4.41 0.89
CA LEU A 121 11.98 3.45 0.08
C LEU A 121 13.41 3.28 0.63
N PRO A 122 13.91 2.04 0.78
CA PRO A 122 15.28 1.77 1.17
C PRO A 122 16.23 1.93 -0.03
N VAL A 123 16.38 3.16 -0.52
CA VAL A 123 17.24 3.45 -1.68
C VAL A 123 18.70 3.22 -1.30
N VAL A 124 19.40 2.44 -2.11
CA VAL A 124 20.84 2.18 -1.98
C VAL A 124 21.59 2.78 -3.17
N PRO A 125 22.86 3.19 -3.01
CA PRO A 125 23.67 3.61 -4.14
C PRO A 125 23.92 2.45 -5.09
N LEU A 126 23.98 2.72 -6.39
CA LEU A 126 24.57 1.78 -7.34
C LEU A 126 26.04 1.64 -6.98
N ALA A 127 26.48 0.44 -6.59
CA ALA A 127 27.89 0.18 -6.40
C ALA A 127 28.61 0.47 -7.74
N PRO A 128 29.74 1.20 -7.76
CA PRO A 128 30.56 1.28 -8.96
C PRO A 128 30.94 -0.16 -9.34
N PRO A 129 30.98 -0.50 -10.64
CA PRO A 129 31.38 -1.84 -11.05
C PRO A 129 32.72 -2.15 -10.40
N GLN A 130 32.75 -3.19 -9.55
CA GLN A 130 34.01 -3.74 -9.10
C GLN A 130 34.74 -4.17 -10.37
N LEU A 131 35.84 -3.50 -10.69
CA LEU A 131 36.84 -4.02 -11.63
C LEU A 131 37.13 -5.44 -11.16
N MET A 132 36.60 -6.42 -11.87
CA MET A 132 37.04 -7.81 -11.73
C MET A 132 38.54 -7.78 -11.96
N ARG A 133 39.31 -8.06 -10.91
CA ARG A 133 40.72 -8.39 -11.02
C ARG A 133 40.84 -9.87 -11.36
#